data_AF-A0A2G2HV21-F1
#
_entry.id   AF-A0A2G2HV21-F1
#
_cell.length_a   1.000
_cell.length_b   1.000
_cell.length_c   1.000
_cell.angle_alpha   90.00
_cell.angle_beta   90.00
_cell.angle_gamma   90.00
#
_symmetry.space_group_name_H-M   'P 1'
#
loop_
_entity.id
_entity.type
_entity.pdbx_description
1 polymer ?
#
loop_
_entity_poly.entity_id
_entity_poly.type
_entity_poly.pdbx_seq_one_letter_code
_entity_poly.pdbx_strand_id
1 'polypeptide(L)'
;MKNINEDFAARLAGGVTTTCLCWRLERRDGLAVCVCDHDHPLRFMGHDYMPGASLDAARFETAGGLRPGRASADGALSAEAITEEDLEAGLWVRARVHVHRVDWRHPEDGILLWTGFLSEIVRNGAHFEAELISLKAELERPVGRVLARRCDAVLGDARCGLSGVEAQSCDKRFETCSGVFGNGVNFRGFPHMPGQDFILAGPATDGNDGGRR
;
A
#
# COMPACT_ATOMS: atom_id res chain seq x y z
N MET A 1 12.16 19.22 4.96
CA MET A 1 11.97 20.04 6.18
C MET A 1 10.49 19.99 6.50
N LYS A 2 10.08 19.68 7.73
CA LYS A 2 8.66 19.65 8.09
C LYS A 2 8.21 21.10 8.34
N ASN A 3 7.09 21.51 7.74
CA ASN A 3 6.54 22.83 7.99
C ASN A 3 5.79 22.81 9.32
N ILE A 4 6.20 23.67 10.24
CA ILE A 4 5.62 23.84 11.56
C ILE A 4 5.23 25.31 11.68
N ASN A 5 4.05 25.60 12.23
CA ASN A 5 3.67 26.96 12.59
C ASN A 5 4.69 27.54 13.58
N GLU A 6 5.05 28.82 13.46
CA GLU A 6 6.01 29.49 14.34
C GLU A 6 5.60 29.41 15.81
N ASP A 7 4.31 29.58 16.10
CA ASP A 7 3.76 29.50 17.46
C ASP A 7 3.93 28.09 18.05
N PHE A 8 3.67 27.05 17.24
CA PHE A 8 3.84 25.67 17.67
C PHE A 8 5.32 25.32 17.84
N ALA A 9 6.20 25.82 16.97
CA ALA A 9 7.65 25.66 17.10
C ALA A 9 8.19 26.31 18.37
N ALA A 10 7.72 27.50 18.73
CA ALA A 10 8.08 28.19 19.95
C ALA A 10 7.67 27.39 21.20
N ARG A 11 6.45 26.82 21.21
CA ARG A 11 5.99 25.96 22.33
C ARG A 11 6.78 24.66 22.43
N LEU A 12 7.13 24.03 21.31
CA LEU A 12 8.00 22.86 21.30
C LEU A 12 9.40 23.16 21.87
N ALA A 13 9.91 24.38 21.67
CA ALA A 13 11.19 24.83 22.22
C ALA A 13 11.11 25.25 23.70
N GLY A 14 9.92 25.50 24.23
CA GLY A 14 9.68 26.11 25.55
C GLY A 14 9.93 25.21 26.78
N GLY A 15 10.51 24.01 26.61
CA GLY A 15 10.90 23.11 27.70
C GLY A 15 9.76 22.35 28.38
N VAL A 16 8.54 22.89 28.38
CA VAL A 16 7.31 22.20 28.79
C VAL A 16 6.42 22.03 27.56
N THR A 17 6.19 20.79 27.16
CA THR A 17 5.36 20.47 26.00
C THR A 17 4.04 19.85 26.42
N THR A 18 2.97 20.23 25.73
CA THR A 18 1.61 19.73 25.93
C THR A 18 1.19 18.93 24.70
N THR A 19 2.07 18.04 24.24
CA THR A 19 1.86 17.30 22.99
C THR A 19 1.44 15.86 23.21
N CYS A 20 0.54 15.37 22.38
CA CYS A 20 0.09 13.98 22.27
C CYS A 20 0.37 13.43 20.86
N LEU A 21 0.39 12.11 20.72
CA LEU A 21 0.36 11.43 19.43
C LEU A 21 -1.08 11.12 19.03
N CYS A 22 -1.43 11.50 17.81
CA CYS A 22 -2.73 11.25 17.20
C CYS A 22 -2.55 10.36 15.98
N TRP A 23 -3.17 9.19 16.03
CA TRP A 23 -3.07 8.13 15.04
C TRP A 23 -4.36 8.02 14.26
N ARG A 24 -4.26 8.11 12.93
CA ARG A 24 -5.38 7.88 12.02
C ARG A 24 -5.05 6.69 11.15
N LEU A 25 -5.83 5.62 11.29
CA LEU A 25 -5.75 4.40 10.50
C LEU A 25 -6.96 4.36 9.56
N GLU A 26 -6.72 4.21 8.26
CA GLU A 26 -7.77 4.24 7.24
C GLU A 26 -7.72 2.97 6.39
N ARG A 27 -8.79 2.17 6.47
CA ARG A 27 -8.99 0.96 5.66
C ARG A 27 -9.29 1.33 4.21
N ARG A 28 -9.13 0.36 3.31
CA ARG A 28 -9.39 0.53 1.88
C ARG A 28 -10.86 0.79 1.53
N ASP A 29 -11.77 0.37 2.40
CA ASP A 29 -13.22 0.60 2.28
C ASP A 29 -13.66 1.98 2.79
N GLY A 30 -12.73 2.78 3.34
CA GLY A 30 -12.98 4.12 3.86
C GLY A 30 -13.30 4.16 5.36
N LEU A 31 -13.34 3.02 6.07
CA LEU A 31 -13.45 3.03 7.52
C LEU A 31 -12.18 3.62 8.13
N ALA A 32 -12.33 4.67 8.94
CA ALA A 32 -11.22 5.36 9.60
C ALA A 32 -11.34 5.25 11.12
N VAL A 33 -10.22 4.91 11.77
CA VAL A 33 -10.07 4.81 13.22
C VAL A 33 -9.08 5.87 13.67
N CYS A 34 -9.51 6.72 14.59
CA CYS A 34 -8.74 7.84 15.10
C CYS A 34 -8.53 7.67 16.61
N VAL A 35 -7.27 7.45 17.02
CA VAL A 35 -6.91 7.26 18.43
C VAL A 35 -5.81 8.21 18.87
N CYS A 36 -5.83 8.62 20.14
CA CYS A 36 -4.77 9.43 20.74
C CYS A 36 -4.23 8.80 22.02
N ASP A 37 -2.98 9.13 22.35
CA ASP A 37 -2.34 8.80 23.64
C ASP A 37 -2.73 9.79 24.76
N HIS A 38 -3.50 10.83 24.43
CA HIS A 38 -4.14 11.71 25.41
C HIS A 38 -5.34 11.01 26.05
N ASP A 39 -5.58 11.28 27.34
CA ASP A 39 -6.64 10.71 28.16
C ASP A 39 -8.03 11.30 27.86
N HIS A 40 -8.10 12.40 27.11
CA HIS A 40 -9.34 13.01 26.66
C HIS A 40 -9.50 13.03 25.13
N PRO A 41 -10.75 12.90 24.64
CA PRO A 41 -11.10 13.19 23.26
C PRO A 41 -10.55 14.53 22.77
N LEU A 42 -9.98 14.54 21.56
CA LEU A 42 -9.55 15.77 20.90
C LEU A 42 -9.99 15.78 19.44
N ARG A 43 -10.20 16.98 18.89
CA ARG A 43 -10.56 17.17 17.49
C ARG A 43 -9.41 17.80 16.74
N PHE A 44 -8.87 17.11 15.75
CA PHE A 44 -7.75 17.56 14.92
C PHE A 44 -8.06 17.27 13.44
N MET A 45 -7.85 18.27 12.57
CA MET A 45 -8.10 18.16 11.12
C MET A 45 -9.49 17.59 10.74
N GLY A 46 -10.53 17.93 11.52
CA GLY A 46 -11.90 17.48 11.25
C GLY A 46 -12.22 16.04 11.67
N HIS A 47 -11.28 15.36 12.34
CA HIS A 47 -11.46 14.03 12.91
C HIS A 47 -11.49 14.11 14.44
N ASP A 48 -12.38 13.31 15.05
CA ASP A 48 -12.46 13.16 16.50
C ASP A 48 -11.57 11.96 16.91
N TYR A 49 -10.50 12.24 17.63
CA TYR A 49 -9.56 11.25 18.14
C TYR A 49 -9.98 10.83 19.54
N MET A 50 -10.25 9.55 19.72
CA MET A 50 -10.65 8.99 21.02
C MET A 50 -9.44 8.52 21.81
N PRO A 51 -9.47 8.65 23.16
CA PRO A 51 -8.55 7.91 24.01
C PRO A 51 -8.74 6.43 23.71
N GLY A 52 -7.72 5.80 23.16
CA GLY A 52 -7.91 4.53 22.48
C GLY A 52 -6.63 3.75 22.48
N ALA A 53 -6.32 3.20 23.65
CA ALA A 53 -5.14 2.42 24.00
C ALA A 53 -3.81 3.04 23.62
N SER A 54 -2.96 3.14 24.64
CA SER A 54 -1.62 3.62 24.48
C SER A 54 -0.91 2.83 23.38
N LEU A 55 -0.62 3.49 22.26
CA LEU A 55 0.44 3.06 21.35
C LEU A 55 1.74 3.44 22.05
N ASP A 56 2.01 2.72 23.15
CA ASP A 56 3.12 2.98 24.06
C ASP A 56 4.39 2.82 23.26
N ALA A 57 5.08 3.94 23.04
CA ALA A 57 6.40 4.00 22.43
C ALA A 57 6.47 3.49 20.97
N ALA A 58 5.65 4.03 20.08
CA ALA A 58 5.92 3.88 18.65
C ALA A 58 7.33 4.37 18.30
N ARG A 59 8.19 3.45 17.86
CA ARG A 59 9.55 3.74 17.43
C ARG A 59 9.55 3.93 15.92
N PHE A 60 9.79 5.15 15.48
CA PHE A 60 9.86 5.48 14.05
C PHE A 60 11.31 5.41 13.57
N GLU A 61 11.65 4.39 12.80
CA GLU A 61 12.94 4.30 12.15
C GLU A 61 12.90 4.95 10.77
N THR A 62 13.71 5.99 10.60
CA THR A 62 13.88 6.63 9.29
C THR A 62 15.03 5.97 8.55
N ALA A 63 14.71 5.13 7.55
CA ALA A 63 15.72 4.54 6.68
C ALA A 63 16.27 5.57 5.69
N GLY A 64 17.60 5.64 5.57
CA GLY A 64 18.30 6.42 4.55
C GLY A 64 18.10 5.84 3.15
N GLY A 65 18.14 6.70 2.13
CA GLY A 65 17.93 6.28 0.73
C GLY A 65 16.49 5.89 0.41
N LEU A 66 16.30 4.87 -0.44
CA LEU A 66 14.97 4.43 -0.92
C LEU A 66 14.38 3.23 -0.16
N ARG A 67 15.13 2.63 0.79
CA ARG A 67 14.60 1.55 1.63
C ARG A 67 13.41 2.09 2.45
N PRO A 68 12.32 1.31 2.59
CA PRO A 68 11.22 1.70 3.46
C PRO A 68 11.70 1.86 4.90
N GLY A 69 11.36 3.00 5.50
CA GLY A 69 11.43 3.14 6.95
C GLY A 69 10.40 2.23 7.61
N ARG A 70 10.73 1.68 8.76
CA ARG A 70 9.86 0.83 9.55
C ARG A 70 9.44 1.56 10.82
N ALA A 71 8.27 1.25 11.32
CA ALA A 71 7.91 1.58 12.68
C ALA A 71 7.16 0.40 13.28
N SER A 72 7.46 0.11 14.55
CA SER A 72 6.62 -0.78 15.35
C SER A 72 5.78 0.09 16.28
N ALA A 73 4.55 -0.33 16.49
CA ALA A 73 3.72 0.22 17.54
C ALA A 73 3.13 -0.95 18.33
N ASP A 74 3.48 -0.99 19.62
CA ASP A 74 2.86 -1.87 20.59
C ASP A 74 1.61 -1.19 21.10
N GLY A 75 0.47 -1.88 21.07
CA GLY A 75 -0.75 -1.28 21.57
C GLY A 75 -1.90 -2.25 21.73
N ALA A 76 -2.92 -1.74 22.39
CA ALA A 76 -4.20 -2.41 22.55
C ALA A 76 -5.32 -1.58 21.89
N LEU A 77 -5.14 -1.07 20.66
CA LEU A 77 -6.22 -0.52 19.79
C LEU A 77 -7.53 -1.18 20.18
N SER A 78 -8.44 -0.36 20.71
CA SER A 78 -9.62 -0.85 21.38
C SER A 78 -10.40 -1.77 20.44
N ALA A 79 -10.82 -2.92 20.96
CA ALA A 79 -11.55 -3.95 20.23
C ALA A 79 -12.88 -3.46 19.61
N GLU A 80 -13.34 -2.26 19.97
CA GLU A 80 -14.53 -1.63 19.39
C GLU A 80 -14.31 -1.16 17.94
N ALA A 81 -13.07 -0.89 17.52
CA ALA A 81 -12.76 -0.30 16.22
C ALA A 81 -11.99 -1.24 15.27
N ILE A 82 -11.18 -2.14 15.81
CA ILE A 82 -10.46 -3.19 15.07
C ILE A 82 -10.88 -4.53 15.67
N THR A 83 -11.75 -5.26 14.97
CA THR A 83 -12.24 -6.55 15.47
C THR A 83 -11.32 -7.69 15.04
N GLU A 84 -11.40 -8.82 15.75
CA GLU A 84 -10.70 -10.05 15.36
C GLU A 84 -11.14 -10.54 13.98
N GLU A 85 -12.44 -10.47 13.70
CA GLU A 85 -13.02 -10.82 12.40
C GLU A 85 -12.42 -9.96 11.26
N ASP A 86 -12.22 -8.66 11.49
CA ASP A 86 -11.60 -7.78 10.50
C ASP A 86 -10.14 -8.13 10.22
N LEU A 87 -9.41 -8.55 11.26
CA LEU A 87 -8.00 -8.94 11.15
C LEU A 87 -7.86 -10.27 10.40
N GLU A 88 -8.68 -11.27 10.73
CA GLU A 88 -8.71 -12.57 10.04
C GLU A 88 -9.12 -12.42 8.57
N ALA A 89 -10.07 -11.52 8.28
CA ALA A 89 -10.47 -11.18 6.92
C ALA A 89 -9.43 -10.32 6.17
N GLY A 90 -8.33 -9.91 6.82
CA GLY A 90 -7.26 -9.13 6.22
C GLY A 90 -7.66 -7.71 5.82
N LEU A 91 -8.73 -7.15 6.41
CA LEU A 91 -9.30 -5.86 6.00
C LEU A 91 -8.39 -4.67 6.35
N TRP A 92 -7.53 -4.86 7.35
CA TRP A 92 -6.54 -3.89 7.80
C TRP A 92 -5.21 -3.97 7.03
N VAL A 93 -5.04 -4.96 6.14
CA VAL A 93 -3.82 -5.12 5.33
C VAL A 93 -3.65 -3.91 4.39
N ARG A 94 -2.49 -3.25 4.50
CA ARG A 94 -2.18 -2.00 3.79
C ARG A 94 -3.15 -0.86 4.11
N ALA A 95 -3.79 -0.87 5.28
CA ALA A 95 -4.47 0.30 5.80
C ALA A 95 -3.48 1.46 5.92
N ARG A 96 -3.92 2.66 5.52
CA ARG A 96 -3.11 3.87 5.53
C ARG A 96 -2.99 4.37 6.96
N VAL A 97 -1.79 4.74 7.37
CA VAL A 97 -1.53 5.26 8.72
C VAL A 97 -0.96 6.65 8.65
N HIS A 98 -1.49 7.55 9.48
CA HIS A 98 -0.96 8.89 9.71
C HIS A 98 -0.73 9.09 11.20
N VAL A 99 0.49 9.47 11.56
CA VAL A 99 0.85 9.79 12.93
C VAL A 99 1.16 11.27 13.02
N HIS A 100 0.36 11.98 13.79
CA HIS A 100 0.54 13.39 14.07
C HIS A 100 1.03 13.59 15.50
N ARG A 101 1.84 14.61 15.72
CA ARG A 101 2.05 15.19 17.05
C ARG A 101 1.22 16.46 17.13
N VAL A 102 0.30 16.49 18.08
CA VAL A 102 -0.69 17.57 18.24
C VAL A 102 -0.51 18.18 19.63
N ASP A 103 -0.67 19.49 19.75
CA ASP A 103 -0.78 20.16 21.05
C ASP A 103 -2.20 19.97 21.58
N TRP A 104 -2.38 19.17 22.64
CA TRP A 104 -3.73 18.92 23.17
C TRP A 104 -4.36 20.17 23.82
N ARG A 105 -3.58 21.21 24.13
CA ARG A 105 -4.12 22.52 24.56
C ARG A 105 -4.57 23.41 23.41
N HIS A 106 -4.00 23.19 22.23
CA HIS A 106 -4.32 23.92 20.98
C HIS A 106 -4.46 22.89 19.86
N PRO A 107 -5.58 22.13 19.80
CA PRO A 107 -5.76 21.02 18.86
C PRO A 107 -5.77 21.42 17.38
N GLU A 108 -5.66 22.70 17.04
CA GLU A 108 -5.39 23.20 15.71
C GLU A 108 -3.91 23.06 15.30
N ASP A 109 -3.01 23.02 16.28
CA ASP A 109 -1.57 22.98 16.08
C ASP A 109 -1.05 21.54 16.15
N GLY A 110 -0.56 21.06 15.01
CA GLY A 110 0.03 19.75 14.92
C GLY A 110 0.91 19.57 13.70
N ILE A 111 1.71 18.52 13.73
CA ILE A 111 2.68 18.19 12.70
C ILE A 111 2.60 16.70 12.36
N LEU A 112 2.65 16.38 11.06
CA LEU A 112 2.79 14.99 10.62
C LEU A 112 4.18 14.47 11.00
N LEU A 113 4.21 13.47 11.89
CA LEU A 113 5.43 12.78 12.26
C LEU A 113 5.83 11.74 11.22
N TRP A 114 4.87 10.90 10.83
CA TRP A 114 5.12 9.73 10.00
C TRP A 114 3.84 9.33 9.25
N THR A 115 4.00 8.76 8.06
CA THR A 115 2.90 8.15 7.31
C THR A 115 3.39 6.94 6.50
N GLY A 116 2.50 5.99 6.30
CA GLY A 116 2.78 4.74 5.61
C GLY A 116 1.60 3.79 5.70
N PHE A 117 1.89 2.51 5.78
CA PHE A 117 0.89 1.44 5.73
C PHE A 117 1.12 0.43 6.83
N LEU A 118 0.03 -0.18 7.31
CA LEU A 118 0.08 -1.43 8.06
C LEU A 118 0.56 -2.57 7.14
N SER A 119 1.69 -3.20 7.49
CA SER A 119 2.24 -4.34 6.76
C SER A 119 1.86 -5.67 7.38
N GLU A 120 1.95 -5.76 8.70
CA GLU A 120 1.70 -6.97 9.46
C GLU A 120 1.10 -6.60 10.81
N ILE A 121 0.16 -7.42 11.29
CA ILE A 121 -0.44 -7.27 12.61
C ILE A 121 -0.36 -8.65 13.27
N VAL A 122 0.46 -8.77 14.30
CA VAL A 122 0.63 -10.00 15.07
C VAL A 122 -0.11 -9.84 16.38
N ARG A 123 -0.95 -10.81 16.75
CA ARG A 123 -1.66 -10.79 18.03
C ARG A 123 -0.90 -11.60 19.07
N ASN A 124 -0.61 -10.97 20.21
CA ASN A 124 0.01 -11.58 21.39
C ASN A 124 -0.99 -11.51 22.57
N GLY A 125 -1.98 -12.39 22.57
CA GLY A 125 -3.02 -12.44 23.62
C GLY A 125 -3.98 -11.24 23.58
N ALA A 126 -3.89 -10.35 24.55
CA ALA A 126 -4.72 -9.14 24.66
C ALA A 126 -4.13 -7.90 23.95
N HIS A 127 -2.91 -8.02 23.42
CA HIS A 127 -2.22 -6.95 22.69
C HIS A 127 -2.02 -7.37 21.23
N PHE A 128 -1.91 -6.40 20.33
CA PHE A 128 -1.35 -6.64 19.00
C PHE A 128 -0.09 -5.80 18.83
N GLU A 129 0.80 -6.33 18.02
CA GLU A 129 1.99 -5.68 17.53
C GLU A 129 1.74 -5.39 16.05
N ALA A 130 1.79 -4.11 15.68
CA ALA A 130 1.60 -3.67 14.32
C ALA A 130 2.94 -3.23 13.73
N GLU A 131 3.35 -3.89 12.65
CA GLU A 131 4.43 -3.40 11.81
C GLU A 131 3.89 -2.40 10.78
N LEU A 132 4.63 -1.31 10.66
CA LEU A 132 4.35 -0.22 9.75
C LEU A 132 5.51 -0.07 8.76
N ILE A 133 5.16 0.11 7.49
CA ILE A 133 6.10 0.39 6.41
C ILE A 133 5.82 1.77 5.82
N SER A 134 6.87 2.56 5.63
CA SER A 134 6.74 3.92 5.10
C SER A 134 6.20 3.94 3.67
N LEU A 135 5.80 5.13 3.19
CA LEU A 135 5.38 5.35 1.80
C LEU A 135 6.36 4.81 0.74
N LYS A 136 7.66 4.74 1.05
CA LYS A 136 8.68 4.21 0.13
C LYS A 136 8.46 2.75 -0.24
N ALA A 137 7.66 1.99 0.53
CA ALA A 137 7.25 0.63 0.14
C ALA A 137 6.52 0.60 -1.20
N GLU A 138 5.87 1.69 -1.62
CA GLU A 138 5.26 1.77 -2.95
C GLU A 138 6.28 1.87 -4.09
N LEU A 139 7.54 2.21 -3.80
CA LEU A 139 8.62 2.26 -4.78
C LEU A 139 9.23 0.88 -5.02
N GLU A 140 9.05 -0.06 -4.09
CA GLU A 140 9.51 -1.45 -4.23
C GLU A 140 8.54 -2.29 -5.08
N ARG A 141 7.40 -1.73 -5.49
CA ARG A 141 6.50 -2.43 -6.41
C ARG A 141 7.21 -2.67 -7.75
N PRO A 142 7.14 -3.88 -8.31
CA PRO A 142 7.61 -4.11 -9.66
C PRO A 142 6.85 -3.19 -10.63
N VAL A 143 7.53 -2.21 -11.20
CA VAL A 143 6.97 -1.33 -12.23
C VAL A 143 7.48 -1.82 -13.58
N GLY A 144 6.57 -2.25 -14.43
CA GLY A 144 6.91 -2.69 -15.77
C GLY A 144 6.01 -3.81 -16.25
N ARG A 145 6.32 -4.30 -17.44
CA ARG A 145 5.59 -5.41 -18.06
C ARG A 145 6.57 -6.52 -18.35
N VAL A 146 6.12 -7.75 -18.16
CA VAL A 146 6.87 -8.92 -18.62
C VAL A 146 6.64 -9.05 -20.12
N LEU A 147 7.71 -8.98 -20.91
CA LEU A 147 7.64 -9.28 -22.33
C LEU A 147 7.59 -10.80 -22.51
N ALA A 148 6.41 -11.35 -22.77
CA ALA A 148 6.19 -12.78 -22.95
C ALA A 148 5.23 -13.04 -24.12
N ARG A 149 5.20 -14.28 -24.61
CA ARG A 149 4.27 -14.69 -25.68
C ARG A 149 2.79 -14.59 -25.28
N ARG A 150 2.50 -14.79 -24.00
CA ARG A 150 1.14 -14.73 -23.44
C ARG A 150 0.74 -13.29 -23.12
N CYS A 151 -0.55 -13.02 -23.17
CA CYS A 151 -1.14 -11.77 -22.72
C CYS A 151 -0.96 -11.57 -21.21
N ASP A 152 -0.52 -10.40 -20.78
CA ASP A 152 -0.41 -9.99 -19.39
C ASP A 152 -1.60 -9.14 -18.90
N ALA A 153 -2.57 -8.85 -19.77
CA ALA A 153 -3.81 -8.16 -19.40
C ALA A 153 -4.73 -9.08 -18.61
N VAL A 154 -5.44 -8.54 -17.61
CA VAL A 154 -6.56 -9.25 -16.97
C VAL A 154 -7.76 -9.19 -17.93
N LEU A 155 -8.50 -10.30 -18.04
CA LEU A 155 -9.65 -10.34 -18.95
C LEU A 155 -10.68 -9.30 -18.48
N GLY A 156 -11.06 -8.38 -19.35
CA GLY A 156 -11.97 -7.29 -19.01
C GLY A 156 -11.34 -6.08 -18.33
N ASP A 157 -10.02 -6.06 -18.10
CA ASP A 157 -9.34 -4.83 -17.64
C ASP A 157 -9.28 -3.77 -18.75
N ALA A 158 -8.91 -2.54 -18.38
CA ALA A 158 -8.77 -1.44 -19.33
C ALA A 158 -7.74 -1.70 -20.46
N ARG A 159 -6.79 -2.62 -20.26
CA ARG A 159 -5.80 -2.98 -21.29
C ARG A 159 -6.38 -3.99 -22.28
N CYS A 160 -7.23 -4.90 -21.81
CA CYS A 160 -7.98 -5.85 -22.60
C CYS A 160 -9.11 -5.16 -23.38
N GLY A 161 -9.85 -4.26 -22.73
CA GLY A 161 -10.91 -3.44 -23.36
C GLY A 161 -12.21 -4.18 -23.66
N LEU A 162 -12.36 -5.45 -23.23
CA LEU A 162 -13.60 -6.20 -23.36
C LEU A 162 -14.54 -5.93 -22.18
N SER A 163 -15.83 -5.89 -22.44
CA SER A 163 -16.90 -5.81 -21.44
C SER A 163 -17.82 -7.02 -21.56
N GLY A 164 -18.45 -7.49 -20.48
CA GLY A 164 -19.37 -8.65 -20.54
C GLY A 164 -18.65 -10.00 -20.64
N VAL A 165 -17.42 -10.08 -20.12
CA VAL A 165 -16.55 -11.29 -20.17
C VAL A 165 -16.30 -11.89 -18.79
N GLU A 166 -17.07 -11.49 -17.78
CA GLU A 166 -16.87 -11.82 -16.37
C GLU A 166 -17.02 -13.33 -16.09
N ALA A 167 -17.85 -14.02 -16.88
CA ALA A 167 -18.07 -15.46 -16.79
C ALA A 167 -17.15 -16.28 -17.72
N GLN A 168 -16.26 -15.65 -18.48
CA GLN A 168 -15.41 -16.31 -19.47
C GLN A 168 -13.99 -16.55 -18.93
N SER A 169 -13.33 -17.57 -19.45
CA SER A 169 -11.92 -17.86 -19.13
C SER A 169 -11.02 -17.49 -20.30
N CYS A 170 -9.87 -16.88 -20.00
CA CYS A 170 -8.88 -16.47 -21.00
C CYS A 170 -7.54 -17.16 -20.72
N ASP A 171 -7.12 -18.03 -21.64
CA ASP A 171 -5.85 -18.77 -21.60
C ASP A 171 -4.60 -17.92 -21.93
N LYS A 172 -4.84 -16.62 -22.21
CA LYS A 172 -3.85 -15.59 -22.56
C LYS A 172 -3.08 -15.86 -23.86
N ARG A 173 -3.57 -16.72 -24.76
CA ARG A 173 -2.94 -16.97 -26.07
C ARG A 173 -3.51 -16.06 -27.15
N PHE A 174 -2.70 -15.75 -28.17
CA PHE A 174 -3.10 -14.85 -29.24
C PHE A 174 -4.16 -15.47 -30.15
N GLU A 175 -4.07 -16.78 -30.39
CA GLU A 175 -5.02 -17.54 -31.19
C GLU A 175 -6.42 -17.50 -30.55
N THR A 176 -6.50 -17.72 -29.24
CA THR A 176 -7.74 -17.61 -28.48
C THR A 176 -8.25 -16.17 -28.46
N CYS A 177 -7.37 -15.20 -28.22
CA CYS A 177 -7.75 -13.78 -28.15
C CYS A 177 -8.31 -13.25 -29.47
N SER A 178 -7.70 -13.61 -30.60
CA SER A 178 -8.16 -13.21 -31.94
C SER A 178 -9.34 -14.04 -32.43
N GLY A 179 -9.33 -15.37 -32.24
CA GLY A 179 -10.35 -16.28 -32.75
C GLY A 179 -11.63 -16.32 -31.93
N VAL A 180 -11.54 -16.40 -30.59
CA VAL A 180 -12.71 -16.51 -29.70
C VAL A 180 -13.29 -15.12 -29.39
N PHE A 181 -12.43 -14.17 -29.05
CA PHE A 181 -12.86 -12.86 -28.57
C PHE A 181 -12.83 -11.75 -29.64
N GLY A 182 -12.25 -12.00 -30.82
CA GLY A 182 -12.07 -10.96 -31.85
C GLY A 182 -11.17 -9.80 -31.40
N ASN A 183 -10.39 -9.97 -30.33
CA ASN A 183 -9.72 -8.88 -29.62
C ASN A 183 -8.20 -8.85 -29.82
N GLY A 184 -7.72 -9.35 -30.97
CA GLY A 184 -6.29 -9.42 -31.29
C GLY A 184 -5.59 -8.05 -31.26
N VAL A 185 -6.30 -6.96 -31.57
CA VAL A 185 -5.78 -5.59 -31.56
C VAL A 185 -5.38 -5.13 -30.15
N ASN A 186 -6.11 -5.55 -29.12
CA ASN A 186 -5.79 -5.23 -27.72
C ASN A 186 -4.96 -6.34 -27.05
N PHE A 187 -4.43 -7.31 -27.82
CA PHE A 187 -3.56 -8.32 -27.26
C PHE A 187 -2.28 -7.66 -26.70
N ARG A 188 -2.00 -7.92 -25.42
CA ARG A 188 -0.86 -7.30 -24.74
C ARG A 188 0.38 -8.20 -24.73
N GLY A 189 0.31 -9.44 -25.20
CA GLY A 189 1.50 -10.29 -25.32
C GLY A 189 2.30 -10.07 -26.61
N PHE A 190 3.36 -10.86 -26.79
CA PHE A 190 4.25 -10.85 -27.95
C PHE A 190 4.22 -12.20 -28.68
N PRO A 191 3.21 -12.47 -29.52
CA PRO A 191 2.97 -13.81 -30.06
C PRO A 191 4.12 -14.35 -30.91
N HIS A 192 4.90 -13.47 -31.52
CA HIS A 192 6.03 -13.81 -32.38
C HIS A 192 7.39 -13.75 -31.68
N MET A 193 7.43 -13.58 -30.35
CA MET A 193 8.68 -13.51 -29.60
C MET A 193 9.50 -14.80 -29.78
N PRO A 194 10.70 -14.73 -30.36
CA PRO A 194 11.58 -15.89 -30.50
C PRO A 194 11.90 -16.51 -29.14
N GLY A 195 12.02 -17.84 -29.10
CA GLY A 195 12.37 -18.56 -27.87
C GLY A 195 13.88 -18.51 -27.64
N GLN A 196 14.31 -18.91 -26.43
CA GLN A 196 15.73 -18.97 -26.09
C GLN A 196 16.53 -19.88 -27.04
N ASP A 197 15.95 -21.00 -27.48
CA ASP A 197 16.57 -21.92 -28.43
C ASP A 197 16.90 -21.24 -29.77
N PHE A 198 16.05 -20.32 -30.23
CA PHE A 198 16.30 -19.57 -31.46
C PHE A 198 17.46 -18.59 -31.31
N ILE A 199 17.64 -18.00 -30.12
CA ILE A 199 18.75 -17.08 -29.84
C ILE A 199 20.08 -17.83 -29.79
N LEU A 200 20.07 -19.08 -29.29
CA LEU A 200 21.26 -19.92 -29.20
C LEU A 200 21.58 -20.68 -30.49
N ALA A 201 20.61 -20.82 -31.39
CA ALA A 201 20.80 -21.51 -32.66
C ALA A 201 21.67 -20.72 -33.63
N GLY A 202 22.67 -21.39 -34.22
CA GLY A 202 23.36 -20.89 -35.41
C GLY A 202 22.51 -21.05 -36.67
N PRO A 203 22.90 -20.40 -37.79
CA PRO A 203 22.22 -20.60 -39.07
C PRO A 203 22.30 -22.07 -39.48
N ALA A 204 21.17 -22.63 -39.91
CA ALA A 204 21.12 -23.95 -40.51
C ALA A 204 21.78 -23.93 -41.90
N THR A 205 22.17 -25.09 -42.40
CA THR A 205 22.76 -25.24 -43.74
C THR A 205 21.76 -24.95 -44.86
N ASP A 206 20.47 -25.09 -44.59
CA ASP A 206 19.35 -24.90 -45.49
C ASP A 206 18.16 -24.24 -44.77
N GLY A 207 17.09 -23.89 -45.52
CA GLY A 207 15.87 -23.28 -44.94
C GLY A 207 16.01 -21.83 -44.47
N ASN A 208 16.96 -21.08 -45.06
CA ASN A 208 17.22 -19.66 -44.79
C ASN A 208 16.56 -18.73 -45.84
N ASP A 209 15.37 -19.10 -46.33
CA ASP A 209 14.60 -18.37 -47.36
C ASP A 209 13.62 -17.34 -46.77
N GLY A 210 13.42 -17.36 -45.45
CA GLY A 210 12.56 -16.42 -44.72
C GLY A 210 11.10 -16.88 -44.70
N GLY A 211 10.54 -17.04 -43.50
CA GLY A 211 9.17 -17.50 -43.33
C GLY A 211 8.69 -17.44 -41.88
N ARG A 212 7.41 -17.78 -41.68
CA ARG A 212 6.82 -17.93 -40.34
C ARG A 212 7.05 -19.38 -39.89
N ARG A 213 7.69 -19.55 -38.72
CA ARG A 213 7.74 -20.83 -38.00
C ARG A 213 6.53 -20.99 -37.09
#